data_AF-A0A502Z556-F1
#
_entry.id   AF-A0A502Z556-F1
#
_cell.length_a   1.000
_cell.length_b   1.000
_cell.length_c   1.000
_cell.angle_alpha   90.00
_cell.angle_beta   90.00
_cell.angle_gamma   90.00
#
_symmetry.space_group_name_H-M   'P 1'
#
loop_
_entity.id
_entity.type
_entity.pdbx_description
1 polymer ?
#
loop_
_entity_poly.entity_id
_entity_poly.type
_entity_poly.pdbx_seq_one_letter_code
_entity_poly.pdbx_strand_id
1 'polypeptide(L)'
;MADEKDIDDALSGQRIAALADLKSRLGAPGTIVCLGNGPSSEDARIANYGGAALFRVNWIWLERGWMASPDVVFTGDPDVVRLARAPIVIFPTEAEGKPILQSYGAAARLAGYAFLDRFEPSVADLTAARIPTNGALMVAVAALLRPSRLVVAGIDLYRDPRGKYPGPADNAEGYTTRHGEAVDLGLIASALRGFRGELHILSDNLRGALNAIGAGS
;
A
#
# COMPACT_ATOMS: atom_id res chain seq x y z
N MET A 1 21.89 27.72 4.99
CA MET A 1 21.84 26.31 4.56
C MET A 1 21.58 25.52 5.83
N ALA A 2 20.33 25.16 6.09
CA ALA A 2 20.05 24.18 7.14
C ALA A 2 20.65 22.85 6.69
N ASP A 3 21.31 22.15 7.61
CA ASP A 3 21.94 20.86 7.34
C ASP A 3 20.84 19.86 6.92
N GLU A 4 21.13 18.92 6.03
CA GLU A 4 20.12 17.97 5.51
C GLU A 4 19.47 17.16 6.65
N LYS A 5 20.20 17.04 7.77
CA LYS A 5 19.79 16.45 9.04
C LYS A 5 18.71 17.26 9.80
N ASP A 6 18.73 18.59 9.71
CA ASP A 6 17.76 19.46 10.40
C ASP A 6 16.37 19.42 9.74
N ILE A 7 16.29 19.03 8.46
CA ILE A 7 15.03 18.91 7.72
C ILE A 7 14.30 17.62 8.11
N ASP A 8 15.03 16.53 8.34
CA ASP A 8 14.44 15.25 8.74
C ASP A 8 13.89 15.31 10.17
N ASP A 9 14.52 16.05 11.09
CA ASP A 9 14.05 16.23 12.47
C ASP A 9 12.79 17.12 12.58
N ALA A 10 12.44 17.87 11.53
CA ALA A 10 11.25 18.73 11.47
C ALA A 10 9.99 18.01 10.95
N LEU A 11 10.13 16.79 10.43
CA LEU A 11 9.02 16.01 9.88
C LEU A 11 8.35 15.18 10.98
N SER A 12 7.03 15.03 10.90
CA SER A 12 6.29 14.25 11.90
C SER A 12 6.63 12.75 11.79
N GLY A 13 7.02 12.14 12.91
CA GLY A 13 7.35 10.72 12.98
C GLY A 13 8.81 10.42 12.61
N GLN A 14 9.28 9.20 12.87
CA GLN A 14 10.65 8.80 12.54
C GLN A 14 10.68 8.07 11.19
N ARG A 15 11.71 8.37 10.39
CA ARG A 15 12.00 7.63 9.14
C ARG A 15 12.29 6.16 9.45
N ILE A 16 11.68 5.27 8.68
CA ILE A 16 11.88 3.83 8.70
C ILE A 16 12.65 3.47 7.43
N ALA A 17 13.93 3.10 7.58
CA ALA A 17 14.82 2.85 6.45
C ALA A 17 14.83 1.38 6.00
N ALA A 18 14.41 0.45 6.86
CA ALA A 18 14.51 -0.98 6.57
C ALA A 18 13.21 -1.75 6.87
N LEU A 19 13.02 -2.85 6.15
CA LEU A 19 11.92 -3.79 6.33
C LEU A 19 11.89 -4.39 7.75
N ALA A 20 13.06 -4.63 8.34
CA ALA A 20 13.18 -5.12 9.70
C ALA A 20 12.60 -4.11 10.72
N ASP A 21 12.89 -2.82 10.52
CA ASP A 21 12.37 -1.75 11.39
C ASP A 21 10.87 -1.57 11.22
N LEU A 22 10.37 -1.64 9.98
CA LEU A 22 8.93 -1.65 9.71
C LEU A 22 8.24 -2.81 10.43
N LYS A 23 8.81 -4.02 10.33
CA LYS A 23 8.28 -5.20 11.02
C LYS A 23 8.26 -5.03 12.54
N SER A 24 9.33 -4.48 13.11
CA SER A 24 9.45 -4.19 14.54
C SER A 24 8.40 -3.17 14.98
N ARG A 25 8.23 -2.09 14.22
CA ARG A 25 7.25 -1.02 14.50
C ARG A 25 5.81 -1.51 14.47
N LEU A 26 5.51 -2.46 13.58
CA LEU A 26 4.20 -3.12 13.47
C LEU A 26 3.99 -4.25 14.50
N GLY A 27 4.98 -4.57 15.33
CA GLY A 27 4.88 -5.64 16.32
C GLY A 27 4.87 -7.06 15.70
N ALA A 28 5.50 -7.23 14.54
CA ALA A 28 5.57 -8.51 13.80
C ALA A 28 4.19 -9.17 13.58
N PRO A 29 3.30 -8.54 12.79
CA PRO A 29 1.91 -8.96 12.68
C PRO A 29 1.76 -10.37 12.11
N GLY A 30 0.94 -11.19 12.76
CA GLY A 30 0.61 -12.54 12.29
C GLY A 30 -0.34 -12.55 11.09
N THR A 31 -1.19 -11.54 10.95
CA THR A 31 -2.08 -11.34 9.80
C THR A 31 -1.96 -9.91 9.29
N ILE A 32 -1.80 -9.75 7.97
CA ILE A 32 -1.85 -8.46 7.29
C ILE A 32 -3.00 -8.49 6.27
N VAL A 33 -3.80 -7.42 6.27
CA VAL A 33 -4.86 -7.17 5.29
C VAL A 33 -4.47 -5.98 4.43
N CYS A 34 -4.27 -6.23 3.14
CA CYS A 34 -3.95 -5.24 2.13
C CYS A 34 -5.21 -4.88 1.35
N LEU A 35 -5.69 -3.64 1.49
CA LEU A 35 -6.84 -3.14 0.72
C LEU A 35 -6.40 -2.00 -0.20
N GLY A 36 -6.44 -2.29 -1.50
CA GLY A 36 -6.49 -1.24 -2.52
C GLY A 36 -7.82 -0.48 -2.46
N ASN A 37 -8.11 0.30 -3.50
CA ASN A 37 -9.34 1.08 -3.57
C ASN A 37 -10.37 0.51 -4.56
N GLY A 38 -10.04 -0.56 -5.28
CA GLY A 38 -10.97 -1.22 -6.19
C GLY A 38 -12.22 -1.76 -5.49
N PRO A 39 -13.28 -2.09 -6.25
CA PRO A 39 -14.55 -2.54 -5.68
C PRO A 39 -14.48 -3.75 -4.73
N SER A 40 -13.50 -4.64 -4.85
CA SER A 40 -13.34 -5.76 -3.91
C SER A 40 -12.82 -5.34 -2.53
N SER A 41 -12.39 -4.09 -2.34
CA SER A 41 -11.96 -3.55 -1.03
C SER A 41 -13.09 -3.48 0.01
N GLU A 42 -14.35 -3.56 -0.42
CA GLU A 42 -15.54 -3.61 0.43
C GLU A 42 -16.20 -5.00 0.44
N ASP A 43 -15.45 -6.05 0.06
CA ASP A 43 -15.93 -7.42 0.20
C ASP A 43 -16.26 -7.75 1.67
N ALA A 44 -17.48 -8.22 1.93
CA ALA A 44 -17.96 -8.50 3.28
C ALA A 44 -17.09 -9.50 4.06
N ARG A 45 -16.37 -10.39 3.37
CA ARG A 45 -15.45 -11.36 4.00
C ARG A 45 -14.28 -10.68 4.71
N ILE A 46 -13.97 -9.43 4.36
CA ILE A 46 -12.91 -8.64 5.01
C ILE A 46 -13.19 -8.44 6.50
N ALA A 47 -14.47 -8.36 6.90
CA ALA A 47 -14.88 -8.19 8.29
C ALA A 47 -14.35 -9.30 9.22
N ASN A 48 -14.07 -10.50 8.68
CA ASN A 48 -13.52 -11.64 9.42
C ASN A 48 -12.07 -11.42 9.89
N TYR A 49 -11.41 -10.37 9.41
CA TYR A 49 -10.01 -10.05 9.72
C TYR A 49 -9.88 -8.81 10.62
N GLY A 50 -10.93 -8.48 11.39
CA GLY A 50 -10.88 -7.42 12.39
C GLY A 50 -9.71 -7.63 13.38
N GLY A 51 -8.95 -6.56 13.64
CA GLY A 51 -7.78 -6.59 14.52
C GLY A 51 -6.47 -7.06 13.85
N ALA A 52 -6.50 -7.46 12.57
CA ALA A 52 -5.28 -7.65 11.79
C ALA A 52 -4.61 -6.30 11.49
N ALA A 53 -3.31 -6.34 11.17
CA ALA A 53 -2.62 -5.15 10.68
C ALA A 53 -3.21 -4.74 9.32
N LEU A 54 -3.65 -3.50 9.22
CA LEU A 54 -4.39 -2.99 8.06
C LEU A 54 -3.53 -2.06 7.21
N PHE A 55 -3.32 -2.44 5.96
CA PHE A 55 -2.61 -1.65 4.96
C PHE A 55 -3.61 -1.09 3.95
N ARG A 56 -3.51 0.21 3.67
CA ARG A 56 -4.35 0.94 2.69
C ARG A 56 -3.51 1.69 1.68
N VAL A 57 -4.16 2.17 0.62
CA VAL A 57 -3.54 3.05 -0.37
C VAL A 57 -4.34 4.35 -0.55
N ASN A 58 -3.64 5.47 -0.71
CA ASN A 58 -4.20 6.82 -0.82
C ASN A 58 -5.30 7.08 0.22
N TRP A 59 -6.35 7.86 -0.11
CA TRP A 59 -7.24 8.45 0.90
C TRP A 59 -8.75 8.26 0.68
N ILE A 60 -9.20 7.75 -0.47
CA ILE A 60 -10.65 7.67 -0.81
C ILE A 60 -11.50 6.86 0.18
N TRP A 61 -10.88 6.00 0.98
CA TRP A 61 -11.54 5.19 2.00
C TRP A 61 -12.00 5.97 3.24
N LEU A 62 -11.50 7.19 3.44
CA LEU A 62 -11.93 8.04 4.55
C LEU A 62 -13.39 8.44 4.43
N GLU A 63 -13.79 8.84 3.22
CA GLU A 63 -15.17 9.24 2.91
C GLU A 63 -16.15 8.07 3.02
N ARG A 64 -15.63 6.84 2.90
CA ARG A 64 -16.41 5.59 2.90
C ARG A 64 -16.61 5.01 4.29
N GLY A 65 -15.74 5.34 5.24
CA GLY A 65 -15.84 4.86 6.63
C GLY A 65 -15.63 3.35 6.83
N TRP A 66 -15.22 2.60 5.80
CA TRP A 66 -15.00 1.15 5.88
C TRP A 66 -13.51 0.82 6.03
N MET A 67 -13.16 0.07 7.09
CA MET A 67 -11.78 -0.28 7.42
C MET A 67 -10.88 0.98 7.40
N ALA A 68 -11.32 2.03 8.10
CA ALA A 68 -10.79 3.39 8.01
C ALA A 68 -9.76 3.74 9.10
N SER A 69 -9.12 2.74 9.70
CA SER A 69 -8.07 2.92 10.72
C SER A 69 -6.83 2.09 10.37
N PRO A 70 -6.14 2.43 9.27
CA PRO A 70 -4.95 1.70 8.84
C PRO A 70 -3.78 1.85 9.81
N ASP A 71 -2.96 0.82 9.87
CA ASP A 71 -1.63 0.87 10.48
C ASP A 71 -0.58 1.39 9.49
N VAL A 72 -0.78 1.13 8.19
CA VAL A 72 0.10 1.60 7.11
C VAL A 72 -0.71 2.16 5.95
N VAL A 73 -0.28 3.31 5.41
CA VAL A 73 -0.84 3.90 4.18
C VAL A 73 0.26 4.08 3.14
N PHE A 74 0.05 3.53 1.95
CA PHE A 74 0.90 3.77 0.78
C PHE A 74 0.31 4.88 -0.06
N THR A 75 1.04 5.97 -0.28
CA THR A 75 0.48 7.14 -0.97
C THR A 75 1.52 7.90 -1.78
N GLY A 76 1.05 8.52 -2.87
CA GLY A 76 1.73 9.59 -3.59
C GLY A 76 0.83 10.82 -3.71
N ASP A 77 -0.22 10.86 -2.88
CA ASP A 77 -1.29 11.85 -2.90
C ASP A 77 -0.99 12.95 -1.86
N PRO A 78 -0.90 14.23 -2.30
CA PRO A 78 -0.56 15.35 -1.43
C PRO A 78 -1.65 15.73 -0.42
N ASP A 79 -2.85 15.17 -0.53
CA ASP A 79 -3.97 15.55 0.31
C ASP A 79 -3.68 15.34 1.81
N VAL A 80 -3.87 16.41 2.59
CA VAL A 80 -3.63 16.42 4.03
C VAL A 80 -4.81 15.79 4.74
N VAL A 81 -4.59 14.63 5.35
CA VAL A 81 -5.64 13.93 6.09
C VAL A 81 -5.43 14.00 7.59
N ARG A 82 -6.45 14.49 8.31
CA ARG A 82 -6.55 14.28 9.75
C ARG A 82 -7.07 12.86 10.01
N LEU A 83 -6.19 12.01 10.52
CA LEU A 83 -6.50 10.63 10.82
C LEU A 83 -6.85 10.45 12.31
N ALA A 84 -7.83 9.59 12.59
CA ALA A 84 -8.21 9.25 13.96
C ALA A 84 -7.08 8.53 14.73
N ARG A 85 -6.23 7.80 14.00
CA ARG A 85 -5.02 7.14 14.51
C ARG A 85 -3.83 7.52 13.61
N ALA A 86 -2.64 7.51 14.18
CA ALA A 86 -1.41 7.81 13.47
C ALA A 86 -0.89 6.56 12.72
N PRO A 87 -0.98 6.49 11.37
CA PRO A 87 -0.41 5.38 10.63
C PRO A 87 1.09 5.60 10.39
N ILE A 88 1.75 4.56 9.88
CA ILE A 88 2.99 4.69 9.12
C ILE A 88 2.62 5.09 7.69
N VAL A 89 3.28 6.10 7.12
CA VAL A 89 3.05 6.50 5.72
C VAL A 89 4.24 6.10 4.85
N ILE A 90 3.98 5.41 3.77
CA ILE A 90 5.01 4.91 2.85
C ILE A 90 4.80 5.54 1.48
N PHE A 91 5.84 6.17 0.96
CA PHE A 91 5.84 6.77 -0.36
C PHE A 91 6.69 5.92 -1.33
N PRO A 92 6.34 5.89 -2.63
CA PRO A 92 7.17 5.22 -3.63
C PRO A 92 8.59 5.77 -3.64
N THR A 93 8.74 7.09 -3.75
CA THR A 93 10.06 7.73 -3.85
C THR A 93 10.23 8.84 -2.83
N GLU A 94 11.49 9.12 -2.46
CA GLU A 94 11.84 10.26 -1.61
C GLU A 94 11.51 11.58 -2.32
N ALA A 95 11.72 11.63 -3.64
CA ALA A 95 11.42 12.81 -4.47
C ALA A 95 9.91 13.18 -4.46
N GLU A 96 9.02 12.19 -4.43
CA GLU A 96 7.57 12.40 -4.29
C GLU A 96 7.14 12.62 -2.84
N GLY A 97 7.67 11.80 -1.94
CA GLY A 97 7.22 11.75 -0.57
C GLY A 97 7.66 12.94 0.26
N LYS A 98 8.86 13.49 0.04
CA LYS A 98 9.39 14.61 0.85
C LYS A 98 8.53 15.87 0.74
N PRO A 99 8.13 16.35 -0.46
CA PRO A 99 7.21 17.50 -0.56
C PRO A 99 5.85 17.26 0.10
N ILE A 100 5.30 16.03 -0.01
CA ILE A 100 4.01 15.66 0.59
C ILE A 100 4.13 15.61 2.12
N LEU A 101 5.17 14.97 2.64
CA LEU A 101 5.41 14.89 4.07
C LEU A 101 5.64 16.29 4.69
N GLN A 102 6.26 17.20 3.94
CA GLN A 102 6.38 18.61 4.32
C GLN A 102 5.02 19.32 4.33
N SER A 103 4.14 19.06 3.36
CA SER A 103 2.80 19.67 3.31
C SER A 103 1.89 19.21 4.44
N TYR A 104 2.09 17.99 4.95
CA TYR A 104 1.40 17.48 6.14
C TYR A 104 1.72 18.31 7.40
N GLY A 105 2.94 18.83 7.49
CA GLY A 105 3.43 19.66 8.59
C GLY A 105 3.26 19.01 9.97
N ALA A 106 3.26 19.83 11.03
CA ALA A 106 3.08 19.36 12.41
C ALA A 106 1.67 18.82 12.72
N ALA A 107 0.71 18.97 11.79
CA ALA A 107 -0.67 18.57 11.98
C ALA A 107 -0.89 17.07 11.76
N ALA A 108 -0.03 16.40 10.97
CA ALA A 108 -0.08 14.96 10.82
C ALA A 108 0.58 14.30 12.03
N ARG A 109 -0.20 13.57 12.81
CA ARG A 109 0.36 12.64 13.81
C ARG A 109 0.66 11.35 13.05
N LEU A 110 1.92 11.12 12.71
CA LEU A 110 2.37 9.88 12.07
C LEU A 110 3.13 8.99 13.06
N ALA A 111 2.95 7.68 12.94
CA ALA A 111 3.72 6.71 13.70
C ALA A 111 5.13 6.49 13.13
N GLY A 112 5.36 6.94 11.89
CA GLY A 112 6.62 6.89 11.15
C GLY A 112 6.37 7.09 9.66
N TYR A 113 7.44 7.14 8.87
CA TYR A 113 7.34 7.23 7.42
C TYR A 113 8.47 6.47 6.71
N ALA A 114 8.28 6.11 5.44
CA ALA A 114 9.32 5.47 4.63
C ALA A 114 9.28 5.91 3.16
N PHE A 115 10.43 5.81 2.48
CA PHE A 115 10.58 6.02 1.03
C PHE A 115 11.10 4.72 0.41
N LEU A 116 10.35 4.09 -0.49
CA LEU A 116 10.66 2.74 -0.99
C LEU A 116 11.91 2.68 -1.89
N ASP A 117 12.23 3.76 -2.58
CA ASP A 117 13.49 3.92 -3.34
C ASP A 117 14.74 4.06 -2.46
N ARG A 118 14.55 4.25 -1.14
CA ARG A 118 15.62 4.30 -0.13
C ARG A 118 15.47 3.22 0.94
N PHE A 119 14.65 2.20 0.68
CA PHE A 119 14.30 1.16 1.63
C PHE A 119 15.16 -0.09 1.45
N GLU A 120 15.54 -0.72 2.58
CA GLU A 120 16.34 -1.94 2.56
C GLU A 120 15.56 -3.17 3.05
N PRO A 121 15.52 -4.28 2.28
CA PRO A 121 16.01 -4.41 0.90
C PRO A 121 15.11 -3.64 -0.08
N SER A 122 15.65 -3.34 -1.27
CA SER A 122 14.87 -2.73 -2.35
C SER A 122 13.66 -3.61 -2.70
N VAL A 123 12.49 -2.98 -2.78
CA VAL A 123 11.20 -3.66 -3.05
C VAL A 123 10.92 -3.73 -4.54
N ALA A 124 11.31 -2.70 -5.29
CA ALA A 124 11.08 -2.58 -6.73
C ALA A 124 12.09 -1.60 -7.35
N ASP A 125 12.31 -1.71 -8.66
CA ASP A 125 13.00 -0.66 -9.43
C ASP A 125 12.01 0.50 -9.68
N LEU A 126 12.20 1.59 -8.93
CA LEU A 126 11.38 2.79 -9.01
C LEU A 126 12.00 3.88 -9.90
N THR A 127 13.11 3.57 -10.59
CA THR A 127 13.77 4.47 -11.55
C THR A 127 13.27 4.26 -12.99
N ALA A 128 12.56 3.17 -13.24
CA ALA A 128 12.02 2.83 -14.55
C ALA A 128 10.93 3.80 -15.03
N ALA A 129 10.76 3.89 -16.36
CA ALA A 129 9.74 4.75 -16.99
C ALA A 129 8.30 4.38 -16.58
N ARG A 130 8.06 3.11 -16.24
CA ARG A 130 6.82 2.65 -15.61
C ARG A 130 7.13 2.00 -14.28
N ILE A 131 6.43 2.43 -13.25
CA ILE A 131 6.58 1.90 -11.90
C ILE A 131 5.29 1.23 -11.44
N PRO A 132 5.36 0.29 -10.48
CA PRO A 132 4.18 -0.32 -9.91
C PRO A 132 3.26 0.70 -9.22
N THR A 133 1.97 0.40 -9.11
CA THR A 133 1.04 1.21 -8.32
C THR A 133 1.29 1.06 -6.82
N ASN A 134 0.78 2.00 -6.01
CA ASN A 134 0.77 1.89 -4.55
C ASN A 134 0.14 0.57 -4.07
N GLY A 135 -0.86 0.04 -4.79
CA GLY A 135 -1.49 -1.25 -4.48
C GLY A 135 -0.53 -2.43 -4.63
N ALA A 136 0.25 -2.45 -5.72
CA ALA A 136 1.26 -3.49 -5.94
C ALA A 136 2.43 -3.38 -4.95
N LEU A 137 2.91 -2.16 -4.68
CA LEU A 137 3.97 -1.90 -3.68
C LEU A 137 3.53 -2.35 -2.28
N MET A 138 2.29 -2.04 -1.90
CA MET A 138 1.68 -2.46 -0.64
C MET A 138 1.70 -3.98 -0.48
N VAL A 139 1.25 -4.73 -1.49
CA VAL A 139 1.24 -6.20 -1.45
C VAL A 139 2.66 -6.76 -1.39
N ALA A 140 3.60 -6.18 -2.14
CA ALA A 140 4.99 -6.62 -2.13
C ALA A 140 5.63 -6.45 -0.74
N VAL A 141 5.48 -5.29 -0.11
CA VAL A 141 5.97 -5.03 1.25
C VAL A 141 5.30 -5.97 2.25
N ALA A 142 3.99 -6.16 2.19
CA ALA A 142 3.27 -7.04 3.10
C ALA A 142 3.74 -8.51 3.00
N ALA A 143 3.97 -9.01 1.78
CA ALA A 143 4.52 -10.35 1.58
C ALA A 143 5.95 -10.48 2.14
N LEU A 144 6.79 -9.45 1.94
CA LEU A 144 8.16 -9.40 2.46
C LEU A 144 8.23 -9.37 4.00
N LEU A 145 7.22 -8.81 4.68
CA LEU A 145 7.11 -8.87 6.14
C LEU A 145 6.88 -10.30 6.68
N ARG A 146 6.47 -11.22 5.79
CA ARG A 146 6.21 -12.64 6.08
C ARG A 146 5.24 -12.85 7.24
N PRO A 147 4.01 -12.31 7.18
CA PRO A 147 2.96 -12.69 8.13
C PRO A 147 2.61 -14.17 7.95
N SER A 148 1.99 -14.78 8.96
CA SER A 148 1.43 -16.13 8.84
C SER A 148 0.24 -16.16 7.88
N ARG A 149 -0.48 -15.04 7.74
CA ARG A 149 -1.58 -14.87 6.80
C ARG A 149 -1.52 -13.51 6.10
N LEU A 150 -1.73 -13.51 4.78
CA LEU A 150 -1.85 -12.32 3.96
C LEU A 150 -3.21 -12.33 3.24
N VAL A 151 -3.99 -11.27 3.42
CA VAL A 151 -5.27 -11.05 2.74
C VAL A 151 -5.15 -9.88 1.80
N VAL A 152 -5.57 -10.04 0.54
CA VAL A 152 -5.47 -9.01 -0.50
C VAL A 152 -6.84 -8.77 -1.12
N ALA A 153 -7.27 -7.52 -1.15
CA ALA A 153 -8.48 -7.07 -1.85
C ALA A 153 -8.32 -5.64 -2.39
N GLY A 154 -9.27 -5.17 -3.19
CA GLY A 154 -9.25 -3.82 -3.77
C GLY A 154 -8.21 -3.62 -4.87
N ILE A 155 -7.61 -4.68 -5.39
CA ILE A 155 -6.69 -4.65 -6.54
C ILE A 155 -7.42 -5.32 -7.70
N ASP A 156 -8.35 -4.59 -8.31
CA ASP A 156 -9.25 -5.16 -9.32
C ASP A 156 -8.78 -4.94 -10.76
N LEU A 157 -7.55 -4.44 -10.93
CA LEU A 157 -6.88 -4.18 -12.21
C LEU A 157 -7.69 -3.28 -13.16
N TYR A 158 -8.60 -2.47 -12.63
CA TYR A 158 -9.58 -1.66 -13.38
C TYR A 158 -10.50 -2.50 -14.30
N ARG A 159 -10.70 -3.78 -13.96
CA ARG A 159 -11.52 -4.73 -14.73
C ARG A 159 -12.87 -5.04 -14.09
N ASP A 160 -13.14 -4.51 -12.90
CA ASP A 160 -14.42 -4.76 -12.22
C ASP A 160 -15.56 -3.99 -12.91
N PRO A 161 -16.69 -4.64 -13.23
CA PRO A 161 -17.83 -3.98 -13.89
C PRO A 161 -18.47 -2.88 -13.05
N ARG A 162 -18.22 -2.83 -11.74
CA ARG A 162 -18.66 -1.74 -10.84
C ARG A 162 -17.81 -0.48 -10.99
N GLY A 163 -16.74 -0.51 -11.78
CA GLY A 163 -15.87 0.64 -12.05
C GLY A 163 -14.60 0.65 -11.18
N LYS A 164 -14.01 1.84 -11.03
CA LYS A 164 -12.72 2.04 -10.36
C LYS A 164 -12.77 1.88 -8.84
N TYR A 165 -13.89 2.24 -8.23
CA TYR A 165 -14.11 2.23 -6.78
C TYR A 165 -15.47 1.56 -6.45
N PRO A 166 -15.68 1.05 -5.22
CA PRO A 166 -17.00 0.55 -4.83
C PRO A 166 -18.10 1.62 -4.95
N GLY A 167 -19.35 1.25 -5.19
CA GLY A 167 -20.46 2.20 -5.32
C GLY A 167 -20.90 2.42 -6.78
N PRO A 168 -21.51 3.58 -7.11
CA PRO A 168 -21.96 3.87 -8.48
C PRO A 168 -20.81 3.73 -9.47
N ALA A 169 -21.10 3.19 -10.67
CA ALA A 169 -20.09 2.95 -11.68
C ALA A 169 -19.42 4.26 -12.10
N ASP A 170 -18.26 4.53 -11.51
CA ASP A 170 -17.30 5.50 -12.02
C ASP A 170 -16.32 4.74 -12.92
N ASN A 171 -16.55 4.89 -14.22
CA ASN A 171 -15.72 4.31 -15.27
C ASN A 171 -14.58 5.24 -15.69
N ALA A 172 -14.24 6.26 -14.88
CA ALA A 172 -13.09 7.11 -15.15
C ALA A 172 -11.77 6.31 -15.15
N GLU A 173 -10.88 6.75 -16.04
CA GLU A 173 -9.79 5.98 -16.67
C GLU A 173 -8.95 5.07 -15.74
N GLY A 174 -8.48 3.98 -16.37
CA GLY A 174 -7.70 2.90 -15.77
C GLY A 174 -6.28 3.29 -15.33
N TYR A 175 -5.29 2.48 -15.68
CA TYR A 175 -3.89 2.81 -15.38
C TYR A 175 -3.49 4.14 -16.02
N THR A 176 -2.80 5.00 -15.26
CA THR A 176 -2.12 6.18 -15.81
C THR A 176 -0.94 5.76 -16.69
N THR A 177 -0.40 6.68 -17.50
CA THR A 177 0.76 6.42 -18.37
C THR A 177 2.02 5.97 -17.60
N ARG A 178 2.09 6.30 -16.30
CA ARG A 178 3.20 5.95 -15.40
C ARG A 178 3.12 4.53 -14.84
N HIS A 179 1.96 3.91 -14.87
CA HIS A 179 1.74 2.57 -14.31
C HIS A 179 1.38 1.57 -15.40
N GLY A 180 1.33 0.29 -15.05
CA GLY A 180 0.87 -0.73 -15.98
C GLY A 180 0.59 -2.04 -15.30
N GLU A 181 -0.46 -2.72 -15.78
CA GLU A 181 -0.90 -4.00 -15.25
C GLU A 181 0.23 -5.05 -15.23
N ALA A 182 1.02 -5.14 -16.30
CA ALA A 182 2.15 -6.09 -16.36
C ALA A 182 3.23 -5.80 -15.30
N VAL A 183 3.46 -4.52 -14.98
CA VAL A 183 4.43 -4.09 -13.96
C VAL A 183 3.91 -4.46 -12.57
N ASP A 184 2.63 -4.18 -12.30
CA ASP A 184 1.97 -4.55 -11.04
C ASP A 184 1.95 -6.06 -10.82
N LEU A 185 1.48 -6.82 -11.81
CA LEU A 185 1.40 -8.28 -11.74
C LEU A 185 2.78 -8.91 -11.60
N GLY A 186 3.78 -8.40 -12.32
CA GLY A 186 5.16 -8.88 -12.23
C GLY A 186 5.72 -8.72 -10.81
N LEU A 187 5.53 -7.54 -10.20
CA LEU A 187 5.97 -7.29 -8.84
C LEU A 187 5.22 -8.17 -7.83
N ILE A 188 3.88 -8.19 -7.89
CA ILE A 188 3.05 -8.96 -6.96
C ILE A 188 3.40 -10.46 -7.06
N ALA A 189 3.47 -11.01 -8.28
CA ALA A 189 3.83 -12.41 -8.49
C ALA A 189 5.22 -12.75 -7.95
N SER A 190 6.20 -11.86 -8.16
CA SER A 190 7.55 -12.04 -7.63
C SER A 190 7.55 -12.09 -6.11
N ALA A 191 6.87 -11.15 -5.46
CA ALA A 191 6.80 -11.07 -4.00
C ALA A 191 6.07 -12.30 -3.39
N LEU A 192 4.98 -12.75 -4.01
CA LEU A 192 4.19 -13.87 -3.53
C LEU A 192 4.88 -15.23 -3.75
N ARG A 193 5.75 -15.38 -4.75
CA ARG A 193 6.47 -16.64 -5.01
C ARG A 193 7.31 -17.12 -3.80
N GLY A 194 7.87 -16.18 -3.05
CA GLY A 194 8.65 -16.45 -1.84
C GLY A 194 7.81 -16.54 -0.57
N PHE A 195 6.53 -16.19 -0.63
CA PHE A 195 5.63 -16.22 0.51
C PHE A 195 5.29 -17.67 0.88
N ARG A 196 5.17 -17.94 2.18
CA ARG A 196 4.93 -19.29 2.73
C ARG A 196 3.77 -19.33 3.72
N GLY A 197 3.17 -18.18 3.99
CA GLY A 197 1.97 -18.09 4.82
C GLY A 197 0.71 -18.41 4.02
N GLU A 198 -0.42 -18.34 4.72
CA GLU A 198 -1.73 -18.49 4.12
C GLU A 198 -2.11 -17.25 3.30
N LEU A 199 -2.44 -17.43 2.02
CA LEU A 199 -2.76 -16.35 1.10
C LEU A 199 -4.25 -16.35 0.74
N HIS A 200 -4.93 -15.22 0.97
CA HIS A 200 -6.33 -15.01 0.61
C HIS A 200 -6.45 -13.82 -0.36
N ILE A 201 -6.68 -14.09 -1.64
CA ILE A 201 -6.91 -13.03 -2.64
C ILE A 201 -8.41 -12.90 -2.90
N LEU A 202 -9.07 -11.90 -2.31
CA LEU A 202 -10.52 -11.69 -2.42
C LEU A 202 -10.94 -10.96 -3.71
N SER A 203 -9.99 -10.36 -4.43
CA SER A 203 -10.22 -9.87 -5.79
C SER A 203 -10.15 -11.01 -6.80
N ASP A 204 -11.28 -11.33 -7.44
CA ASP A 204 -11.33 -12.34 -8.49
C ASP A 204 -10.49 -11.93 -9.72
N ASN A 205 -10.43 -10.64 -10.03
CA ASN A 205 -9.62 -10.10 -11.13
C ASN A 205 -8.12 -10.31 -10.89
N LEU A 206 -7.61 -9.97 -9.70
CA LEU A 206 -6.21 -10.22 -9.36
C LEU A 206 -5.91 -11.72 -9.32
N ARG A 207 -6.79 -12.51 -8.69
CA ARG A 207 -6.61 -13.96 -8.57
C ARG A 207 -6.54 -14.62 -9.95
N GLY A 208 -7.47 -14.29 -10.84
CA GLY A 208 -7.48 -14.79 -12.22
C GLY A 208 -6.23 -14.40 -13.00
N ALA A 209 -5.79 -13.15 -12.87
CA ALA A 209 -4.58 -12.65 -13.54
C ALA A 209 -3.31 -13.35 -13.04
N LEU A 210 -3.16 -13.55 -11.73
CA LEU A 210 -2.02 -14.26 -11.15
C LEU A 210 -2.01 -15.75 -11.54
N ASN A 211 -3.17 -16.40 -11.59
CA ASN A 211 -3.29 -17.77 -12.08
C ASN A 211 -2.85 -17.90 -13.54
N ALA A 212 -3.25 -16.94 -14.39
CA ALA A 212 -2.88 -16.95 -15.81
C ALA A 212 -1.36 -16.85 -16.05
N ILE A 213 -0.61 -16.27 -15.10
CA ILE A 213 0.86 -16.16 -15.16
C ILE A 213 1.59 -17.16 -14.25
N GLY A 214 0.87 -18.16 -13.70
CA GLY A 214 1.45 -19.22 -12.88
C GLY A 214 1.88 -18.80 -11.47
N ALA A 215 1.26 -17.77 -10.90
CA ALA A 215 1.63 -17.17 -9.62
C ALA A 215 0.54 -17.21 -8.53
N GLY A 216 -0.61 -17.86 -8.78
CA GLY A 216 -1.80 -17.80 -7.91
C GLY A 216 -2.13 -19.07 -7.13
N SER A 217 -1.17 -20.00 -6.99
CA SER A 217 -1.30 -21.22 -6.17
C SER A 217 -0.83 -21.01 -4.74
#